data_AF-A0A7C2JB10-F1
#
_entry.id   AF-A0A7C2JB10-F1
#
_cell.length_a   1.000
_cell.length_b   1.000
_cell.length_c   1.000
_cell.angle_alpha   90.00
_cell.angle_beta   90.00
_cell.angle_gamma   90.00
#
_symmetry.space_group_name_H-M   'P 1'
#
loop_
_entity.id
_entity.type
_entity.pdbx_description
1 polymer ?
#
loop_
_entity_poly.entity_id
_entity_poly.type
_entity_poly.pdbx_seq_one_letter_code
_entity_poly.pdbx_strand_id
1 'polypeptide(L)'
;MQLHRPQTLDKFRAADARLLVVSFARLEELKEWVPYFRSTILDRYYRRHDLSLPDTVFSRTRFVADPELSAYHAYGLGRHSVLEAYGPRIVWQYLKWIVEGKPIRMTRQDTLQRGGDFVVGRDGRLTLSQVGRDQSGRPRISEILDALA
;
A
#
# COMPACT_ATOMS: atom_id res chain seq x y z
N MET A 1 -4.22 5.65 2.53
CA MET A 1 -4.99 6.59 3.40
C MET A 1 -6.45 6.20 3.59
N GLN A 2 -7.19 5.87 2.53
CA GLN A 2 -8.65 5.61 2.62
C GLN A 2 -9.04 4.50 3.62
N LEU A 3 -8.19 3.47 3.77
CA LEU A 3 -8.41 2.32 4.67
C LEU A 3 -8.35 2.65 6.16
N HIS A 4 -7.66 3.73 6.54
CA HIS A 4 -7.46 4.11 7.94
C HIS A 4 -8.35 5.30 8.35
N ARG A 5 -9.39 5.62 7.57
CA ARG A 5 -10.38 6.63 7.95
C ARG A 5 -11.37 6.05 8.97
N PRO A 6 -11.89 6.83 9.93
CA PRO A 6 -12.80 6.31 10.96
C PRO A 6 -14.00 5.55 10.37
N GLN A 7 -14.71 6.15 9.41
CA GLN A 7 -15.85 5.53 8.75
C GLN A 7 -15.52 4.21 8.03
N THR A 8 -14.30 4.11 7.48
CA THR A 8 -13.85 2.88 6.83
C THR A 8 -13.52 1.80 7.85
N LEU A 9 -12.84 2.18 8.95
CA LEU A 9 -12.50 1.28 10.04
C LEU A 9 -13.75 0.72 10.73
N ASP A 10 -14.80 1.52 10.89
CA ASP A 10 -16.06 1.07 11.47
C ASP A 10 -16.76 0.04 10.57
N LYS A 11 -16.74 0.25 9.24
CA LYS A 11 -17.28 -0.74 8.28
C LYS A 11 -16.49 -2.05 8.31
N PHE A 12 -15.16 -1.99 8.34
CA PHE A 12 -14.34 -3.20 8.49
C PHE A 12 -14.55 -3.89 9.83
N ARG A 13 -14.79 -3.14 10.91
CA ARG A 13 -15.15 -3.72 12.22
C ARG A 13 -16.48 -4.46 12.15
N ALA A 14 -17.51 -3.86 11.53
CA ALA A 14 -18.82 -4.49 11.36
C ALA A 14 -18.74 -5.78 10.53
N ALA A 15 -17.87 -5.82 9.51
CA ALA A 15 -17.63 -7.01 8.69
C ALA A 15 -16.71 -8.07 9.37
N ASP A 16 -16.20 -7.80 10.57
CA ASP A 16 -15.10 -8.52 11.23
C ASP A 16 -13.86 -8.72 10.34
N ALA A 17 -13.62 -7.79 9.42
CA ALA A 17 -12.46 -7.82 8.52
C ALA A 17 -11.19 -7.35 9.24
N ARG A 18 -10.03 -7.87 8.84
CA ARG A 18 -8.70 -7.44 9.30
C ARG A 18 -7.88 -6.97 8.12
N LEU A 19 -7.03 -5.97 8.33
CA LEU A 19 -6.12 -5.47 7.31
C LEU A 19 -4.74 -6.11 7.50
N LEU A 20 -4.20 -6.71 6.45
CA LEU A 20 -2.82 -7.15 6.41
C LEU A 20 -2.05 -6.25 5.44
N VAL A 21 -0.91 -5.74 5.89
CA VAL A 21 0.05 -5.01 5.07
C VAL A 21 1.31 -5.85 5.00
N VAL A 22 1.52 -6.48 3.84
CA VAL A 22 2.70 -7.31 3.58
C VAL A 22 3.74 -6.45 2.86
N SER A 23 4.98 -6.49 3.32
CA SER A 23 6.09 -5.74 2.75
C SER A 23 7.32 -6.62 2.63
N PHE A 24 8.09 -6.44 1.56
CA PHE A 24 9.40 -7.07 1.39
C PHE A 24 10.46 -6.55 2.38
N ALA A 25 10.15 -5.52 3.16
CA ALA A 25 11.03 -5.02 4.19
C ALA A 25 11.27 -6.10 5.27
N ARG A 26 12.48 -6.12 5.82
CA ARG A 26 12.78 -6.94 7.01
C ARG A 26 11.97 -6.45 8.21
N LEU A 27 11.77 -7.32 9.20
CA LEU A 27 10.95 -7.00 10.36
C LEU A 27 11.51 -5.79 11.14
N GLU A 28 12.83 -5.65 11.22
CA GLU A 28 13.52 -4.54 11.87
C GLU A 28 13.20 -3.21 11.19
N GLU A 29 13.24 -3.18 9.86
CA GLU A 29 12.90 -2.00 9.06
C GLU A 29 11.41 -1.66 9.19
N LEU A 30 10.55 -2.69 9.18
CA LEU A 30 9.10 -2.52 9.30
C LEU A 30 8.70 -1.91 10.66
N LYS A 31 9.42 -2.26 11.74
CA LYS A 31 9.22 -1.69 13.08
C LYS A 31 9.47 -0.17 13.12
N GLU A 32 10.39 0.34 12.29
CA GLU A 32 10.63 1.78 12.17
C GLU A 32 9.60 2.47 11.26
N TRP A 33 9.13 1.76 10.23
CA TRP A 33 8.20 2.32 9.25
C TRP A 33 6.81 2.58 9.82
N VAL A 34 6.31 1.74 10.72
CA VAL A 34 4.96 1.92 11.29
C VAL A 34 4.84 3.22 12.10
N PRO A 35 5.74 3.53 13.06
CA PRO A 35 5.78 4.84 13.72
C PRO A 35 5.95 6.01 12.74
N TYR A 36 6.83 5.86 11.74
CA TYR A 36 7.04 6.89 10.73
C TYR A 36 5.77 7.18 9.91
N PHE A 37 5.06 6.13 9.46
CA PHE A 37 3.82 6.26 8.71
C PHE A 37 2.73 6.92 9.56
N ARG A 38 2.63 6.56 10.84
CA ARG A 38 1.71 7.21 11.79
C ARG A 38 1.96 8.72 11.86
N SER A 39 3.19 9.12 12.18
CA SER A 39 3.54 10.52 12.44
C SER A 39 3.57 11.39 11.19
N THR A 40 4.04 10.83 10.07
CA THR A 40 4.29 11.62 8.87
C THR A 40 3.06 11.71 7.97
N ILE A 41 2.24 10.65 7.92
CA ILE A 41 1.12 10.55 6.99
C ILE A 41 -0.21 10.67 7.71
N LEU A 42 -0.48 9.83 8.72
CA LEU A 42 -1.79 9.82 9.38
C LEU A 42 -1.99 11.06 10.26
N ASP A 43 -1.07 11.39 11.15
CA ASP A 43 -1.20 12.58 12.03
C ASP A 43 -1.40 13.86 11.21
N ARG A 44 -0.63 14.02 10.13
CA ARG A 44 -0.75 15.17 9.24
C ARG A 44 -2.12 15.25 8.58
N TYR A 45 -2.67 14.13 8.11
CA TYR A 45 -3.99 14.09 7.51
C TYR A 45 -5.07 14.41 8.54
N TYR A 46 -5.05 13.73 9.69
CA TYR A 46 -6.04 13.89 10.73
C TYR A 46 -6.08 15.34 11.24
N ARG A 47 -4.90 15.93 11.48
CA ARG A 47 -4.78 17.35 11.84
C ARG A 47 -5.33 18.29 10.77
N ARG A 48 -5.07 18.03 9.48
CA ARG A 48 -5.58 18.85 8.38
C ARG A 48 -7.11 18.81 8.27
N HIS A 49 -7.74 17.74 8.75
CA HIS A 49 -9.18 17.55 8.72
C HIS A 49 -9.86 17.80 10.07
N ASP A 50 -9.15 18.38 11.04
CA ASP A 50 -9.64 18.63 12.40
C ASP A 50 -10.20 17.37 13.10
N LEU A 51 -9.51 16.25 12.88
CA LEU A 51 -9.85 14.96 13.48
C LEU A 51 -8.75 14.53 14.46
N SER A 52 -9.13 13.87 15.55
CA SER A 52 -8.20 13.21 16.47
C SER A 52 -7.81 11.82 15.92
N LEU A 53 -6.51 11.55 15.80
CA LEU A 53 -6.04 10.21 15.43
C LEU A 53 -6.23 9.26 16.62
N PRO A 54 -7.06 8.21 16.50
CA PRO A 54 -7.25 7.27 17.59
C PRO A 54 -6.00 6.41 17.79
N ASP A 55 -5.64 6.12 19.04
CA ASP A 55 -4.53 5.21 19.36
C ASP A 55 -4.73 3.80 18.80
N THR A 56 -5.99 3.44 18.56
CA THR A 56 -6.40 2.14 18.01
C THR A 56 -6.40 2.10 16.48
N VAL A 57 -5.90 3.13 15.78
CA VAL A 57 -5.95 3.22 14.29
C VAL A 57 -5.36 2.00 13.58
N PHE A 58 -4.37 1.33 14.18
CA PHE A 58 -3.76 0.09 13.65
C PHE A 58 -4.19 -1.17 14.38
N SER A 59 -5.16 -1.12 15.30
CA SER A 59 -5.58 -2.28 16.10
C SER A 59 -5.99 -3.49 15.24
N ARG A 60 -6.60 -3.22 14.07
CA ARG A 60 -7.00 -4.22 13.08
C ARG A 60 -6.03 -4.38 11.91
N THR A 61 -4.90 -3.68 11.93
CA THR A 61 -3.84 -3.80 10.94
C THR A 61 -2.75 -4.72 11.49
N ARG A 62 -2.28 -5.65 10.66
CA ARG A 62 -1.08 -6.44 10.91
C ARG A 62 -0.08 -6.16 9.81
N PHE A 63 1.12 -5.78 10.21
CA PHE A 63 2.23 -5.57 9.30
C PHE A 63 3.06 -6.85 9.27
N VAL A 64 3.31 -7.39 8.09
CA VAL A 64 4.00 -8.66 7.88
C VAL A 64 5.22 -8.40 7.01
N ALA A 65 6.36 -8.91 7.47
CA ALA A 65 7.60 -8.92 6.69
C ALA A 65 7.62 -10.16 5.78
N ASP A 66 7.98 -9.95 4.51
CA ASP A 66 8.14 -10.96 3.46
C ASP A 66 9.46 -10.71 2.70
N PRO A 67 10.63 -10.67 3.37
CA PRO A 67 11.88 -10.31 2.71
C PRO A 67 12.33 -11.32 1.65
N GLU A 68 11.86 -12.57 1.74
CA GLU A 68 12.08 -13.63 0.76
C GLU A 68 11.08 -13.59 -0.40
N LEU A 69 10.14 -12.63 -0.41
CA LEU A 69 9.12 -12.46 -1.46
C LEU A 69 8.21 -13.68 -1.66
N SER A 70 8.06 -14.53 -0.63
CA SER A 70 7.28 -15.76 -0.73
C SER A 70 5.79 -15.46 -0.92
N ALA A 71 5.24 -14.55 -0.12
CA ALA A 71 3.85 -14.12 -0.29
C ALA A 71 3.70 -13.32 -1.60
N TYR A 72 4.68 -12.48 -1.92
CA TYR A 72 4.69 -11.71 -3.17
C TYR A 72 4.54 -12.60 -4.41
N HIS A 73 5.32 -13.68 -4.48
CA HIS A 73 5.27 -14.64 -5.57
C HIS A 73 4.00 -15.47 -5.56
N ALA A 74 3.53 -15.92 -4.39
CA ALA A 74 2.30 -16.71 -4.25
C ALA A 74 1.05 -15.94 -4.72
N TYR A 75 1.01 -14.62 -4.49
CA TYR A 75 -0.09 -13.75 -4.92
C TYR A 75 0.03 -13.28 -6.37
N GLY A 76 1.07 -13.70 -7.10
CA GLY A 76 1.19 -13.45 -8.54
C GLY A 76 1.32 -11.98 -8.92
N LEU A 77 1.91 -11.14 -8.05
CA LEU A 77 2.07 -9.70 -8.29
C LEU A 77 2.89 -9.39 -9.55
N GLY A 78 3.79 -10.29 -9.94
CA GLY A 78 4.59 -10.18 -11.15
C GLY A 78 5.61 -9.05 -11.07
N ARG A 79 6.07 -8.52 -12.21
CA ARG A 79 6.98 -7.37 -12.29
C ARG A 79 6.53 -6.47 -13.44
N HIS A 80 6.84 -5.19 -13.37
CA HIS A 80 6.79 -4.33 -14.54
C HIS A 80 7.88 -4.74 -15.54
N SER A 81 7.57 -4.63 -16.83
CA SER A 81 8.62 -4.68 -17.84
C SER A 81 9.52 -3.44 -17.73
N VAL A 82 10.78 -3.56 -18.14
CA VAL A 82 11.72 -2.42 -18.14
C VAL A 82 11.17 -1.25 -18.95
N LEU A 83 10.47 -1.52 -20.05
CA LEU A 83 9.85 -0.49 -20.89
C LEU A 83 8.68 0.24 -20.19
N GLU A 84 7.93 -0.45 -19.33
CA GLU A 84 6.86 0.18 -18.53
C GLU A 84 7.45 1.04 -17.40
N ALA A 85 8.53 0.58 -16.76
CA ALA A 85 9.15 1.30 -15.65
C ALA A 85 10.07 2.44 -16.10
N TYR A 86 10.69 2.31 -17.28
CA TYR A 86 11.72 3.23 -17.79
C TYR A 86 11.45 3.63 -19.25
N GLY A 87 10.19 3.64 -19.67
CA GLY A 87 9.81 4.02 -21.02
C GLY A 87 10.12 5.48 -21.35
N PRO A 88 10.07 5.87 -22.64
CA PRO A 88 10.47 7.21 -23.09
C PRO A 88 9.76 8.36 -22.37
N ARG A 89 8.48 8.17 -22.02
CA ARG A 89 7.71 9.15 -21.23
C ARG A 89 8.27 9.35 -19.83
N ILE A 90 8.64 8.27 -19.14
CA ILE A 90 9.20 8.36 -17.79
C ILE A 90 10.61 8.94 -17.85
N VAL A 91 11.43 8.52 -18.83
CA VAL A 91 12.76 9.11 -19.06
C VAL A 91 12.66 10.61 -19.32
N TRP A 92 11.73 11.05 -20.18
CA TRP A 92 11.49 12.46 -20.45
C TRP A 92 11.06 13.23 -19.19
N GLN A 93 10.19 12.64 -18.37
CA GLN A 93 9.76 13.23 -17.11
C GLN A 93 10.92 13.39 -16.12
N TYR A 94 11.79 12.37 -16.00
CA TYR A 94 12.99 12.44 -15.17
C TYR A 94 13.98 13.48 -15.71
N LEU A 95 14.17 13.57 -17.02
CA LEU A 95 15.02 14.57 -17.66
C LEU A 95 14.52 16.00 -17.36
N LYS A 96 13.20 16.21 -17.45
CA LYS A 96 12.56 17.48 -17.05
C LYS A 96 12.83 17.81 -15.58
N TRP A 97 12.75 16.83 -14.68
CA TRP A 97 13.05 17.04 -13.26
C TRP A 97 14.52 17.37 -12.98
N ILE A 98 15.46 16.80 -13.75
CA ILE A 98 16.87 17.17 -13.70
C ILE A 98 17.04 18.64 -14.09
N VAL A 99 16.42 19.05 -15.21
CA VAL A 99 16.46 20.45 -15.68
C VAL A 99 15.82 21.41 -14.68
N GLU A 100 14.76 20.98 -13.97
CA GLU A 100 14.10 21.74 -12.90
C GLU A 100 14.89 21.75 -11.57
N GLY A 101 16.05 21.09 -11.49
CA GLY A 101 16.87 21.03 -10.28
C GLY A 101 16.25 20.21 -9.14
N LYS A 102 15.30 19.31 -9.45
CA LYS A 102 14.66 18.48 -8.42
C LYS A 102 15.62 17.36 -7.97
N PRO A 103 15.73 17.12 -6.66
CA PRO A 103 16.57 16.04 -6.15
C PRO A 103 16.01 14.68 -6.56
N ILE A 104 16.74 13.96 -7.41
CA ILE A 104 16.44 12.56 -7.76
C ILE A 104 17.19 11.67 -6.79
N ARG A 105 16.45 10.94 -5.96
CA ARG A 105 17.02 9.90 -5.10
C ARG A 105 17.00 8.57 -5.83
N MET A 106 18.16 7.95 -6.00
CA MET A 106 18.22 6.55 -6.41
C MET A 106 17.63 5.69 -5.30
N THR A 107 16.66 4.85 -5.65
CA THR A 107 16.20 3.81 -4.75
C THR A 107 17.13 2.60 -4.86
N ARG A 108 17.48 2.00 -3.72
CA ARG A 108 18.20 0.72 -3.68
C ARG A 108 17.25 -0.48 -3.82
N GLN A 109 15.95 -0.22 -3.87
CA GLN A 109 14.92 -1.24 -3.98
C GLN A 109 14.61 -1.51 -5.44
N ASP A 110 14.06 -2.69 -5.68
CA ASP A 110 13.65 -3.13 -7.00
C ASP A 110 12.45 -2.33 -7.51
N THR A 111 12.74 -1.40 -8.41
CA THR A 111 11.78 -0.47 -9.02
C THR A 111 10.73 -1.15 -9.91
N LEU A 112 10.95 -2.42 -10.26
CA LEU A 112 10.02 -3.17 -11.12
C LEU A 112 8.97 -3.92 -10.31
N GLN A 113 9.08 -3.98 -8.98
CA GLN A 113 8.08 -4.66 -8.16
C GLN A 113 6.73 -3.95 -8.18
N ARG A 114 5.67 -4.74 -8.30
CA ARG A 114 4.28 -4.28 -8.36
C ARG A 114 3.66 -4.39 -6.98
N GLY A 115 2.90 -3.37 -6.59
CA GLY A 115 1.98 -3.48 -5.46
C GLY A 115 0.67 -4.15 -5.89
N GLY A 116 -0.11 -4.60 -4.91
CA GLY A 116 -1.49 -5.04 -5.14
C GLY A 116 -2.34 -4.94 -3.89
N ASP A 117 -3.64 -5.10 -4.08
CA ASP A 117 -4.65 -5.21 -3.03
C ASP A 117 -5.47 -6.47 -3.28
N PHE A 118 -5.73 -7.21 -2.21
CA PHE A 118 -6.43 -8.48 -2.25
C PHE A 118 -7.46 -8.54 -1.14
N VAL A 119 -8.57 -9.23 -1.41
CA VAL A 119 -9.55 -9.61 -0.39
C VAL A 119 -9.61 -11.12 -0.35
N VAL A 120 -9.46 -11.65 0.86
CA VAL A 120 -9.61 -13.08 1.16
C VAL A 120 -10.93 -13.23 1.90
N GLY A 121 -11.86 -13.98 1.32
CA GLY A 121 -13.16 -14.29 1.90
C GLY A 121 -13.04 -15.18 3.14
N ARG A 122 -14.14 -15.34 3.88
CA ARG A 122 -14.19 -16.17 5.10
C ARG A 122 -13.90 -17.65 4.83
N ASP A 123 -14.11 -18.11 3.61
CA ASP A 123 -13.81 -19.46 3.14
C ASP A 123 -12.33 -19.64 2.73
N GLY A 124 -11.51 -18.60 2.87
CA GLY A 124 -10.10 -18.60 2.52
C GLY A 124 -9.82 -18.39 1.02
N ARG A 125 -10.84 -18.09 0.20
CA ARG A 125 -10.67 -17.86 -1.24
C ARG A 125 -10.42 -16.38 -1.53
N LEU A 126 -9.67 -16.09 -2.58
CA LEU A 126 -9.52 -14.73 -3.10
C LEU A 126 -10.83 -14.29 -3.78
N THR A 127 -11.47 -13.27 -3.21
CA THR A 127 -12.71 -12.68 -3.75
C THR A 127 -12.43 -11.39 -4.54
N LEU A 128 -11.29 -10.75 -4.27
CA LEU A 128 -10.78 -9.61 -5.04
C LEU A 128 -9.27 -9.75 -5.21
N SER A 129 -8.80 -9.52 -6.44
CA SER A 129 -7.39 -9.43 -6.78
C SER A 129 -7.18 -8.22 -7.69
N GLN A 130 -6.48 -7.22 -7.17
CA GLN A 130 -6.13 -6.02 -7.92
C GLN A 130 -4.62 -5.81 -7.88
N VAL A 131 -3.93 -6.29 -8.90
CA VAL A 131 -2.50 -6.06 -9.09
C VAL A 131 -2.31 -4.68 -9.75
N GLY A 132 -1.64 -3.77 -9.06
CA GLY A 132 -1.41 -2.40 -9.54
C GLY A 132 -0.63 -2.41 -10.85
N ARG A 133 -1.20 -1.84 -11.92
CA ARG A 133 -0.47 -1.51 -13.16
C ARG A 133 0.34 -0.21 -13.02
N ASP A 134 0.01 0.60 -12.02
CA ASP A 134 0.72 1.79 -11.55
C ASP A 134 0.29 2.09 -10.09
N GLN A 135 0.76 3.21 -9.52
CA GLN A 135 0.41 3.62 -8.15
C GLN A 135 -1.06 4.09 -7.97
N SER A 136 -1.82 4.26 -9.06
CA SER A 136 -3.18 4.82 -9.05
C SER A 136 -4.27 3.75 -9.02
N GLY A 137 -3.97 2.52 -9.44
CA GLY A 137 -4.91 1.41 -9.47
C GLY A 137 -5.16 0.74 -8.12
N ARG A 138 -5.66 1.47 -7.11
CA ARG A 138 -6.15 0.91 -5.83
C ARG A 138 -7.67 0.70 -5.89
N PRO A 139 -8.23 -0.40 -5.34
CA PRO A 139 -9.67 -0.62 -5.31
C PRO A 139 -10.36 0.42 -4.43
N ARG A 140 -11.61 0.74 -4.76
CA ARG A 140 -12.47 1.60 -3.94
C ARG A 140 -12.90 0.85 -2.68
N ILE A 141 -13.17 1.60 -1.61
CA ILE A 141 -13.66 1.01 -0.35
C ILE A 141 -14.94 0.20 -0.55
N SER A 142 -15.85 0.63 -1.43
CA SER A 142 -17.07 -0.13 -1.75
C SER A 142 -16.74 -1.49 -2.35
N GLU A 143 -15.82 -1.56 -3.32
CA GLU A 143 -15.41 -2.81 -3.97
C GLU A 143 -14.77 -3.79 -2.98
N ILE A 144 -13.99 -3.26 -2.03
CA ILE A 144 -13.42 -4.08 -0.94
C ILE A 144 -14.53 -4.65 -0.05
N LEU A 145 -15.52 -3.83 0.32
CA LEU A 145 -16.62 -4.25 1.20
C LEU A 145 -17.55 -5.26 0.51
N ASP A 146 -17.84 -5.06 -0.77
CA ASP A 146 -18.66 -5.99 -1.56
C ASP A 146 -17.96 -7.34 -1.70
N ALA A 147 -16.63 -7.36 -1.80
CA ALA A 147 -15.82 -8.58 -1.86
C ALA A 147 -15.65 -9.29 -0.49
N LEU A 148 -16.05 -8.66 0.62
CA LEU A 148 -16.01 -9.26 1.96
C LEU A 148 -17.30 -10.03 2.32
N ALA A 149 -18.37 -9.87 1.53
CA ALA A 149 -19.65 -10.55 1.69
C ALA A 149 -19.56 -12.03 1.29
#